data_AF-A0AAC9F6Z4-F1
#
_entry.id   AF-A0AAC9F6Z4-F1
#
_cell.length_a   1.000
_cell.length_b   1.000
_cell.length_c   1.000
_cell.angle_alpha   90.00
_cell.angle_beta   90.00
_cell.angle_gamma   90.00
#
_symmetry.space_group_name_H-M   'P 1'
#
loop_
_entity.id
_entity.type
_entity.pdbx_description
1 polymer ?
#
loop_
_entity_poly.entity_id
_entity_poly.type
_entity_poly.pdbx_seq_one_letter_code
_entity_poly.pdbx_strand_id
1 'polypeptide(L)' 'MKVVELNSEPARNPDVVLEKAKGVYESVLILGYDKDGLLDARASTNQDAKSILFMLEQFKRNLLNGEYKNEE' A
#
# COMPACT_ATOMS: atom_id res chain seq x y z
N MET A 1 8.98 6.71 7.19
CA MET A 1 8.05 6.26 6.12
C MET A 1 6.73 6.94 6.39
N LYS A 2 6.20 7.74 5.46
CA LYS A 2 4.94 8.48 5.66
C LYS A 2 3.83 7.72 4.93
N VAL A 3 2.71 7.43 5.59
CA VAL A 3 1.52 6.92 4.89
C VAL A 3 0.78 8.13 4.33
N VAL A 4 0.51 8.12 3.03
CA VAL A 4 -0.13 9.24 2.33
C VAL A 4 -1.50 8.78 1.84
N GLU A 5 -2.55 9.50 2.23
CA GLU A 5 -3.92 9.41 1.67
C GLU A 5 -4.55 8.01 1.64
N LEU A 6 -4.60 7.33 2.79
CA LEU A 6 -5.14 5.95 2.88
C LEU A 6 -6.61 5.81 2.43
N ASN A 7 -7.42 6.87 2.52
CA ASN A 7 -8.89 6.81 2.29
C ASN A 7 -9.42 8.11 1.64
N SER A 8 -9.01 8.43 0.42
CA SER A 8 -9.68 9.48 -0.37
C SER A 8 -10.85 8.90 -1.18
N GLU A 9 -11.94 9.66 -1.37
CA GLU A 9 -13.14 9.26 -2.16
C GLU A 9 -12.85 8.56 -3.52
N PRO A 10 -11.81 8.92 -4.30
CA PRO A 10 -11.44 8.22 -5.54
C PRO A 10 -10.99 6.76 -5.35
N ALA A 11 -10.67 6.33 -4.13
CA ALA A 11 -10.10 5.02 -3.83
C ALA A 11 -11.12 3.86 -3.78
N ARG A 12 -12.42 4.13 -4.05
CA ARG A 12 -13.44 3.06 -4.14
C ARG A 12 -13.22 2.12 -5.33
N ASN A 13 -12.50 2.57 -6.36
CA ASN A 13 -12.08 1.73 -7.47
C ASN A 13 -10.57 1.42 -7.34
N PRO A 14 -10.16 0.14 -7.20
CA PRO A 14 -8.76 -0.26 -7.15
C PRO A 14 -7.92 0.22 -8.33
N ASP A 15 -8.50 0.30 -9.53
CA ASP A 15 -7.78 0.74 -10.74
C ASP A 15 -7.34 2.20 -10.64
N VAL A 16 -8.16 3.05 -10.01
CA VAL A 16 -7.81 4.47 -9.79
C VAL A 16 -6.65 4.59 -8.81
N VAL A 17 -6.59 3.73 -7.79
CA VAL A 17 -5.48 3.68 -6.84
C VAL A 17 -4.19 3.24 -7.53
N LEU A 18 -4.27 2.20 -8.37
CA LEU A 18 -3.11 1.68 -9.11
C LEU A 18 -2.60 2.69 -10.16
N GLU A 19 -3.48 3.42 -10.83
CA GLU A 19 -3.06 4.46 -11.79
C GLU A 19 -2.28 5.59 -11.10
N LYS A 20 -2.68 6.02 -9.90
CA LYS A 20 -1.94 7.01 -9.11
C LYS A 20 -0.55 6.53 -8.66
N ALA A 21 -0.36 5.22 -8.53
CA ALA A 21 0.90 4.62 -8.09
C ALA A 21 1.97 4.56 -9.20
N LYS A 22 1.59 4.69 -10.47
CA LYS A 22 2.50 4.50 -11.61
C LYS A 22 3.58 5.58 -11.66
N GLY A 23 4.84 5.14 -11.77
CA GLY A 23 6.01 6.02 -11.85
C GLY A 23 6.41 6.70 -10.53
N VAL A 24 5.71 6.42 -9.42
CA VAL A 24 5.97 7.04 -8.11
C VAL A 24 6.94 6.22 -7.27
N TYR A 25 6.87 4.88 -7.36
CA TYR A 25 7.56 3.98 -6.44
C TYR A 25 8.74 3.27 -7.12
N GLU A 26 9.87 3.18 -6.40
CA GLU A 26 11.03 2.34 -6.76
C GLU A 26 10.78 0.86 -6.42
N SER A 27 9.94 0.60 -5.42
CA SER A 27 9.55 -0.75 -4.97
C SER A 27 8.12 -0.70 -4.46
N VAL A 28 7.30 -1.69 -4.84
CA VAL A 28 5.90 -1.79 -4.40
C VAL A 28 5.58 -3.16 -3.84
N LEU A 29 4.75 -3.18 -2.80
CA LEU A 29 3.97 -4.33 -2.32
C LEU A 29 2.50 -3.99 -2.51
N ILE A 30 1.78 -4.82 -3.26
CA ILE A 30 0.35 -4.74 -3.47
C ILE A 30 -0.30 -5.86 -2.66
N LEU A 31 -1.29 -5.50 -1.85
CA LEU A 31 -2.13 -6.43 -1.11
C LEU A 31 -3.58 -6.09 -1.42
N GLY A 32 -4.35 -7.09 -1.85
CA GLY A 32 -5.75 -6.90 -2.17
C GLY A 32 -6.53 -8.19 -2.17
N TYR A 33 -7.83 -8.07 -2.30
CA TYR A 33 -8.70 -9.20 -2.61
C TYR A 33 -9.03 -9.16 -4.10
N ASP A 34 -8.92 -10.30 -4.76
CA ASP A 34 -9.34 -10.42 -6.14
C ASP A 34 -10.88 -10.45 -6.27
N LYS A 35 -11.37 -10.63 -7.49
CA LYS A 35 -12.81 -10.66 -7.79
C LYS A 35 -13.51 -11.90 -7.21
N ASP A 36 -12.75 -12.91 -6.81
CA ASP A 36 -13.23 -14.15 -6.19
C ASP A 36 -13.14 -14.09 -4.65
N GLY A 37 -12.66 -12.97 -4.09
CA GLY A 37 -12.52 -12.76 -2.66
C GLY A 37 -11.28 -13.43 -2.06
N LEU A 38 -10.32 -13.85 -2.87
CA LEU A 38 -9.06 -14.42 -2.41
C LEU A 38 -8.03 -13.32 -2.17
N LEU A 39 -7.28 -13.45 -1.07
CA LEU A 39 -6.15 -12.56 -0.80
C LEU A 39 -5.05 -12.82 -1.84
N ASP A 40 -4.74 -11.80 -2.64
CA ASP A 40 -3.63 -11.79 -3.58
C ASP A 40 -2.59 -10.75 -3.13
N ALA A 41 -1.32 -11.15 -3.20
CA ALA A 41 -0.19 -10.34 -2.79
C ALA A 41 0.88 -10.36 -3.88
N ARG A 42 1.32 -9.19 -4.32
CA ARG A 42 2.33 -9.04 -5.37
C ARG A 42 3.38 -8.04 -4.93
N ALA A 43 4.64 -8.32 -5.23
CA ALA A 43 5.74 -7.41 -4.92
C ALA A 43 6.66 -7.21 -6.12
N SER A 44 7.36 -6.08 -6.13
CA SER A 44 8.42 -5.82 -7.11
C SER A 44 9.57 -6.83 -6.96
N THR A 45 10.19 -7.24 -8.07
CA THR A 45 11.22 -8.29 -8.08
C THR A 45 12.52 -7.90 -7.38
N ASN A 46 12.70 -6.61 -7.08
CA ASN A 46 13.82 -6.06 -6.31
C ASN A 46 13.61 -6.13 -4.79
N GLN A 47 12.55 -6.78 -4.31
CA GLN A 47 12.26 -6.94 -2.89
C GLN A 47 12.46 -8.39 -2.44
N ASP A 48 13.27 -8.59 -1.40
CA ASP A 48 13.35 -9.87 -0.70
C ASP A 48 12.26 -9.99 0.39
N ALA A 49 12.04 -11.21 0.89
CA ALA A 49 11.00 -11.46 1.90
C ALA A 49 11.21 -10.63 3.18
N LYS A 50 12.47 -10.31 3.54
CA LYS A 50 12.79 -9.49 4.71
C LYS A 50 12.38 -8.04 4.53
N SER A 51 12.63 -7.48 3.34
CA SER A 51 12.25 -6.10 3.01
C SER A 51 10.73 -5.95 2.94
N ILE A 52 10.04 -6.95 2.39
CA ILE A 52 8.56 -7.01 2.39
C ILE A 52 8.02 -7.02 3.82
N LEU A 53 8.56 -7.89 4.68
CA LEU A 53 8.13 -7.96 6.09
C LEU A 53 8.37 -6.64 6.82
N PHE A 54 9.52 -6.01 6.58
CA PHE A 54 9.82 -4.71 7.17
C PHE A 54 8.84 -3.62 6.70
N MET A 55 8.50 -3.60 5.42
CA MET A 55 7.51 -2.66 4.86
C MET A 55 6.13 -2.83 5.53
N LEU A 56 5.69 -4.07 5.73
CA LEU A 56 4.45 -4.40 6.44
C LEU A 56 4.45 -3.90 7.88
N GLU A 57 5.54 -4.12 8.63
CA GLU A 57 5.66 -3.69 10.02
C GLU A 57 5.65 -2.16 10.13
N GLN A 58 6.35 -1.45 9.24
CA GLN A 58 6.29 0.01 9.20
C GLN A 58 4.88 0.52 8.89
N PHE A 59 4.21 -0.08 7.89
CA PHE A 59 2.84 0.29 7.55
C PHE A 59 1.88 0.10 8.73
N LYS A 60 1.93 -1.08 9.38
CA LYS A 60 1.11 -1.39 10.56
C LYS A 60 1.36 -0.43 11.71
N ARG A 61 2.63 -0.15 12.03
CA ARG A 61 2.99 0.83 13.06
C ARG A 61 2.35 2.18 12.78
N ASN A 62 2.51 2.69 11.58
CA ASN A 62 1.98 4.00 11.20
C ASN A 62 0.45 4.04 11.25
N LEU A 63 -0.21 2.96 10.81
CA LEU A 63 -1.66 2.83 10.87
C LEU A 63 -2.18 2.87 12.31
N LEU A 64 -1.53 2.13 13.23
CA LEU A 64 -1.90 2.12 14.64
C LEU A 64 -1.68 3.48 15.33
N ASN A 65 -0.69 4.25 14.86
CA ASN A 65 -0.35 5.55 15.40
C ASN A 65 -1.13 6.72 14.80
N GLY A 66 -1.99 6.52 13.80
CA GLY A 66 -2.69 7.63 13.13
C GLY A 66 -1.87 8.34 12.04
N GLU A 67 -0.65 7.87 11.74
CA GLU A 67 0.34 8.51 10.85
C GLU A 67 0.03 8.30 9.35
N TYR A 68 -1.23 8.45 8.95
CA TYR A 68 -1.74 8.23 7.59
C TYR A 68 -2.65 9.35 7.06
N LYS A 69 -2.84 10.39 7.86
CA LYS A 69 -3.48 11.65 7.46
C LYS A 69 -2.45 12.76 7.65
N ASN A 70 -2.40 13.72 6.73
CA ASN A 70 -1.81 15.00 7.08
C ASN A 70 -2.74 15.62 8.14
N GLU A 71 -2.19 16.10 9.25
CA GLU A 71 -2.92 17.04 10.11
C GLU A 71 -3.36 18.20 9.21
N GLU A 72 -4.65 18.52 9.21
CA GLU A 72 -5.17 19.72 8.54
C GLU A 72 -4.58 20.99 9.16
#